data_AF-A0A9X3N7A2-F1
#
_entry.id   AF-A0A9X3N7A2-F1
#
_cell.length_a   1.000
_cell.length_b   1.000
_cell.length_c   1.000
_cell.angle_alpha   90.00
_cell.angle_beta   90.00
_cell.angle_gamma   90.00
#
_symmetry.space_group_name_H-M   'P 1'
#
loop_
_entity.id
_entity.type
_entity.pdbx_description
1 polymer ?
#
loop_
_entity_poly.entity_id
_entity_poly.type
_entity_poly.pdbx_seq_one_letter_code
_entity_poly.pdbx_strand_id
1 'polypeptide(L)'
;MSKTVWGSVREGALAVWFARAADQDALVRAILRAGAETRVFRPASVDEHGQDLQPVEDDVAIASRLEPELPGREFVTPGTICWHEAGERREGEVIYVGELLERLRPDAPEITWDHIAYVPPVSVSVSRDFVSITLMTDVWFPRVIGFLEEEWPDGMLDNSELAACHTPRLNAFLHAVRDASDEWFNDSADDFGARYADMVSDDGIWLPAAAADGPPTDVSIFFAVGDERSPSDPWGRIALTIGKDGVAYLEHLMGGDRRMWSGRMDPAQIEEIKALAVRGGFPWPPQGVMPVMGSIVFELELPELDDSRSLMMSLRDAAAVDGYREAVDALQAFARELSEGRYQRGAT
;
A
#
# COMPACT_ATOMS: atom_id res chain seq x y z
N MET A 1 8.12 -21.66 15.74
CA MET A 1 9.01 -20.64 15.15
C MET A 1 8.21 -19.37 14.99
N SER A 2 8.79 -18.23 15.38
CA SER A 2 8.11 -16.94 15.19
C SER A 2 7.91 -16.69 13.69
N LYS A 3 6.74 -16.19 13.29
CA LYS A 3 6.47 -15.75 11.91
C LYS A 3 7.07 -14.35 11.62
N THR A 4 7.90 -13.82 12.51
CA THR A 4 8.55 -12.51 12.31
C THR A 4 9.54 -12.60 11.16
N VAL A 5 9.17 -11.99 10.05
CA VAL A 5 9.89 -11.97 8.77
C VAL A 5 10.35 -10.57 8.35
N TRP A 6 9.94 -9.54 9.10
CA TRP A 6 10.31 -8.15 8.87
C TRP A 6 11.65 -7.82 9.57
N GLY A 7 12.30 -6.75 9.13
CA GLY A 7 13.60 -6.28 9.60
C GLY A 7 13.69 -4.75 9.65
N SER A 8 14.90 -4.26 9.90
CA SER A 8 15.20 -2.84 10.01
C SER A 8 16.59 -2.54 9.50
N VAL A 9 16.72 -1.58 8.59
CA VAL A 9 17.99 -1.20 7.97
C VAL A 9 18.68 -0.09 8.75
N ARG A 10 20.02 -0.15 8.84
CA ARG A 10 20.82 0.87 9.53
C ARG A 10 21.02 2.14 8.71
N GLU A 11 21.13 1.99 7.39
CA GLU A 11 21.35 3.07 6.43
C GLU A 11 20.30 3.00 5.32
N GLY A 12 19.91 4.17 4.83
CA GLY A 12 18.85 4.33 3.83
C GLY A 12 17.45 4.41 4.45
N ALA A 13 16.48 4.65 3.58
CA ALA A 13 15.07 4.65 3.92
C ALA A 13 14.28 3.70 3.03
N LEU A 14 13.28 3.03 3.62
CA LEU A 14 12.30 2.28 2.84
C LEU A 14 11.23 3.19 2.25
N ALA A 15 10.92 4.27 2.96
CA ALA A 15 10.06 5.35 2.48
C ALA A 15 10.40 6.67 3.21
N VAL A 16 10.31 7.79 2.49
CA VAL A 16 10.47 9.13 3.06
C VAL A 16 9.39 10.07 2.55
N TRP A 17 8.72 10.77 3.46
CA TRP A 17 7.83 11.88 3.13
C TRP A 17 8.40 13.19 3.63
N PHE A 18 8.23 14.23 2.84
CA PHE A 18 8.64 15.59 3.14
C PHE A 18 7.41 16.49 3.25
N ALA A 19 7.39 17.29 4.31
CA ALA A 19 6.35 18.28 4.57
C ALA A 19 6.99 19.65 4.78
N ARG A 20 6.38 20.69 4.23
CA ARG A 20 6.78 22.08 4.43
C ARG A 20 5.58 22.95 4.71
N ALA A 21 5.74 23.92 5.60
CA ALA A 21 4.73 24.94 5.88
C ALA A 21 5.40 26.30 6.10
N ALA A 22 4.68 27.38 5.82
CA ALA A 22 5.11 28.75 6.11
C ALA A 22 5.28 28.99 7.61
N ASP A 23 4.44 28.37 8.44
CA ASP A 23 4.57 28.31 9.90
C ASP A 23 5.08 26.92 10.29
N GLN A 24 6.40 26.77 10.33
CA GLN A 24 7.05 25.50 10.65
C GLN A 24 6.74 25.02 12.08
N ASP A 25 6.61 25.95 13.02
CA ASP A 25 6.27 25.62 14.41
C ASP A 25 4.85 25.05 14.51
N ALA A 26 3.90 25.58 13.71
CA ALA A 26 2.56 25.02 13.61
C ALA A 26 2.57 23.60 13.03
N LEU A 27 3.36 23.36 11.99
CA LEU A 27 3.53 22.02 11.41
C LEU A 27 4.10 21.03 12.43
N VAL A 28 5.17 21.40 13.17
CA VAL A 28 5.76 20.55 14.22
C VAL A 28 4.73 20.23 15.30
N ARG A 29 3.94 21.21 15.76
CA ARG A 29 2.85 20.95 16.72
C ARG A 29 1.79 19.99 16.16
N ALA A 30 1.42 20.13 14.89
CA ALA A 30 0.47 19.24 14.24
C ALA A 30 1.00 17.80 14.16
N ILE A 31 2.28 17.63 13.80
CA ILE A 31 2.96 16.32 13.77
C ILE A 31 2.93 15.65 15.14
N LEU A 32 3.31 16.35 16.20
CA LEU A 32 3.36 15.78 17.56
C LEU A 32 1.98 15.35 18.05
N ARG A 33 0.97 16.19 17.77
CA ARG A 33 -0.42 15.88 18.08
C ARG A 33 -0.89 14.65 17.31
N ALA A 34 -0.67 14.61 15.99
CA ALA A 34 -1.07 13.49 15.14
C ALA A 34 -0.37 12.18 15.54
N GLY A 35 0.93 12.22 15.86
CA GLY A 35 1.69 11.07 16.33
C GLY A 35 1.09 10.48 17.61
N ALA A 36 0.79 11.34 18.58
CA ALA A 36 0.18 10.93 19.84
C ALA A 36 -1.25 10.37 19.66
N GLU A 37 -2.11 11.04 18.88
CA GLU A 37 -3.49 10.60 18.61
C GLU A 37 -3.54 9.25 17.89
N THR A 38 -2.63 9.03 16.95
CA THR A 38 -2.55 7.78 16.16
C THR A 38 -1.74 6.69 16.83
N ARG A 39 -1.01 6.99 17.92
CA ARG A 39 -0.06 6.07 18.57
C ARG A 39 1.02 5.55 17.62
N VAL A 40 1.25 6.24 16.50
CA VAL A 40 2.38 6.01 15.60
C VAL A 40 3.65 6.42 16.31
N PHE A 41 3.56 7.45 17.13
CA PHE A 41 4.60 7.72 18.09
C PHE A 41 4.20 8.49 19.35
N ARG A 42 5.02 8.42 20.40
CA ARG A 42 4.97 9.37 21.52
C ARG A 42 6.21 10.28 21.55
N PRO A 43 6.07 11.59 21.81
CA PRO A 43 7.20 12.45 22.07
C PRO A 43 7.94 11.94 23.30
N ALA A 44 9.22 11.65 23.16
CA ALA A 44 10.07 11.33 24.27
C ALA A 44 11.40 12.09 24.15
N SER A 45 11.95 12.55 25.27
CA SER A 45 13.15 13.39 25.28
C SER A 45 14.41 12.56 25.19
N VAL A 46 15.11 12.59 24.06
CA VAL A 46 16.45 11.99 23.92
C VAL A 46 17.46 12.81 24.73
N ASP A 47 18.31 12.14 25.50
CA ASP A 47 19.50 12.79 26.04
C ASP A 47 20.56 12.99 24.93
N GLU A 48 21.64 13.70 25.26
CA GLU A 48 22.74 14.00 24.33
C GLU A 48 23.51 12.75 23.82
N HIS A 49 23.17 11.57 24.34
CA HIS A 49 23.78 10.28 24.00
C HIS A 49 22.79 9.29 23.39
N GLY A 50 21.53 9.70 23.16
CA GLY A 50 20.50 8.85 22.59
C GLY A 50 20.02 7.75 23.53
N GLN A 51 20.22 7.85 24.86
CA GLN A 51 19.81 6.83 25.83
C GLN A 51 18.66 7.30 26.75
N ASP A 52 17.78 6.32 26.99
CA ASP A 52 16.59 6.25 27.86
C ASP A 52 15.62 7.45 27.89
N LEU A 53 14.40 7.15 27.44
CA LEU A 53 13.32 8.07 27.14
C LEU A 53 12.22 7.89 28.20
N GLN A 54 12.25 8.65 29.29
CA GLN A 54 11.08 8.74 30.17
C GLN A 54 9.91 9.30 29.34
N PRO A 55 8.73 8.62 29.30
CA PRO A 55 7.55 9.14 28.64
C PRO A 55 7.25 10.55 29.16
N VAL A 56 7.09 11.52 28.27
CA VAL A 56 6.69 12.85 28.71
C VAL A 56 5.19 12.79 28.99
N GLU A 57 4.82 12.69 30.27
CA GLU A 57 3.41 12.51 30.69
C GLU A 57 2.52 13.74 30.42
N ASP A 58 3.09 14.92 30.12
CA ASP A 58 2.35 16.18 29.95
C ASP A 58 2.60 16.87 28.59
N ASP A 59 1.51 17.15 27.85
CA ASP A 59 1.48 17.93 26.60
C ASP A 59 2.12 19.33 26.73
N VAL A 60 2.06 19.92 27.93
CA VAL A 60 2.63 21.24 28.24
C VAL A 60 4.16 21.18 28.34
N ALA A 61 4.71 20.09 28.84
CA ALA A 61 6.16 19.88 28.92
C ALA A 61 6.77 19.66 27.53
N ILE A 62 6.03 19.01 26.63
CA ILE A 62 6.42 18.81 25.22
C ILE A 62 6.57 20.16 24.53
N ALA A 63 5.56 21.02 24.57
CA ALA A 63 5.60 22.34 23.94
C ALA A 63 6.75 23.23 24.46
N SER A 64 7.02 23.21 25.77
CA SER A 64 8.08 24.01 26.41
C SER A 64 9.51 23.50 26.13
N ARG A 65 9.70 22.20 25.88
CA ARG A 65 11.00 21.61 25.50
C ARG A 65 11.31 21.72 24.00
N LEU A 66 10.30 22.11 23.24
CA LEU A 66 10.34 22.35 21.80
C LEU A 66 10.38 23.85 21.45
N GLU A 67 10.60 24.72 22.44
CA GLU A 67 10.86 26.13 22.14
C GLU A 67 11.99 26.26 21.10
N PRO A 68 11.83 27.17 20.12
CA PRO A 68 12.30 27.02 18.75
C PRO A 68 13.77 27.44 18.58
N GLU A 69 14.66 26.81 19.32
CA GLU A 69 16.08 26.76 18.99
C GLU A 69 16.41 25.35 18.51
N LEU A 70 16.31 25.08 17.20
CA LEU A 70 17.41 24.59 16.34
C LEU A 70 16.96 23.77 15.11
N PRO A 71 17.59 23.99 13.94
CA PRO A 71 17.67 23.01 12.86
C PRO A 71 18.46 21.76 13.29
N GLY A 72 18.02 20.56 12.87
CA GLY A 72 18.80 19.32 12.99
C GLY A 72 18.47 18.43 14.20
N ARG A 73 17.27 18.56 14.79
CA ARG A 73 16.77 17.60 15.78
C ARG A 73 16.11 16.40 15.09
N GLU A 74 16.52 15.22 15.49
CA GLU A 74 15.84 13.95 15.20
C GLU A 74 14.96 13.58 16.40
N PHE A 75 13.69 13.28 16.15
CA PHE A 75 12.80 12.71 17.14
C PHE A 75 12.82 11.20 17.01
N VAL A 76 13.44 10.54 17.99
CA VAL A 76 13.30 9.10 18.20
C VAL A 76 12.04 8.88 19.00
N THR A 77 11.11 8.09 18.47
CA THR A 77 9.77 8.06 19.03
C THR A 77 9.24 6.62 19.13
N PRO A 78 8.79 6.17 20.32
CA PRO A 78 8.18 4.86 20.47
C PRO A 78 6.87 4.79 19.71
N GLY A 79 6.73 3.78 18.85
CA GLY A 79 5.50 3.49 18.12
C GLY A 79 4.79 2.27 18.67
N THR A 80 3.46 2.25 18.63
CA THR A 80 2.72 1.01 18.89
C THR A 80 2.73 0.17 17.62
N ILE A 81 3.36 -1.01 17.63
CA ILE A 81 3.37 -1.95 16.50
C ILE A 81 2.80 -3.31 16.91
N CYS A 82 2.46 -4.14 15.93
CA CYS A 82 1.96 -5.50 16.14
C CYS A 82 2.99 -6.52 15.68
N TRP A 83 3.13 -7.60 16.45
CA TRP A 83 4.06 -8.69 16.13
C TRP A 83 3.48 -10.04 16.56
N HIS A 84 4.12 -11.13 16.11
CA HIS A 84 3.84 -12.48 16.59
C HIS A 84 4.85 -12.89 17.65
N GLU A 85 4.39 -13.39 18.78
CA GLU A 85 5.22 -13.91 19.88
C GLU A 85 4.59 -15.19 20.43
N ALA A 86 5.36 -16.28 20.45
CA ALA A 86 4.86 -17.60 20.86
C ALA A 86 3.60 -18.07 20.10
N GLY A 87 3.43 -17.62 18.85
CA GLY A 87 2.27 -17.96 18.01
C GLY A 87 1.02 -17.10 18.27
N GLU A 88 1.10 -16.12 19.16
CA GLU A 88 0.03 -15.17 19.43
C GLU A 88 0.37 -13.79 18.87
N ARG A 89 -0.63 -13.11 18.33
CA ARG A 89 -0.51 -11.70 17.93
C ARG A 89 -0.46 -10.83 19.19
N ARG A 90 0.59 -10.03 19.32
CA ARG A 90 0.81 -9.03 20.36
C ARG A 90 0.78 -7.63 19.75
N GLU A 91 0.46 -6.65 20.57
CA GLU A 91 0.55 -5.23 20.25
C GLU A 91 1.11 -4.50 21.48
N GLY A 92 2.00 -3.54 21.25
CA GLY A 92 2.62 -2.78 22.32
C GLY A 92 3.55 -1.71 21.79
N GLU A 93 4.01 -0.86 22.71
CA GLU A 93 4.95 0.21 22.41
C GLU A 93 6.35 -0.36 22.20
N VAL A 94 7.01 0.12 21.15
CA VAL A 94 8.36 -0.28 20.74
C VAL A 94 9.16 0.98 20.47
N ILE A 95 10.23 1.17 21.24
CA ILE A 95 11.18 2.28 21.03
C ILE A 95 12.11 1.94 19.88
N TYR A 96 12.76 0.78 19.95
CA TYR A 96 13.69 0.30 18.93
C TYR A 96 13.21 -1.03 18.35
N VAL A 97 13.08 -1.06 17.04
CA VAL A 97 12.64 -2.23 16.28
C VAL A 97 13.67 -3.36 16.37
N GLY A 98 14.96 -3.04 16.30
CA GLY A 98 16.06 -3.99 16.49
C GLY A 98 16.01 -4.71 17.85
N GLU A 99 15.74 -3.99 18.93
CA GLU A 99 15.60 -4.59 20.28
C GLU A 99 14.43 -5.59 20.33
N LEU A 100 13.29 -5.25 19.71
CA LEU A 100 12.17 -6.17 19.60
C LEU A 100 12.58 -7.42 18.80
N LEU A 101 13.28 -7.25 17.68
CA LEU A 101 13.72 -8.35 16.82
C LEU A 101 14.70 -9.29 17.52
N GLU A 102 15.69 -8.76 18.24
CA GLU A 102 16.62 -9.58 19.04
C GLU A 102 15.88 -10.44 20.06
N ARG A 103 14.85 -9.88 20.71
CA ARG A 103 14.01 -10.61 21.66
C ARG A 103 13.17 -11.70 20.99
N LEU A 104 12.59 -11.42 19.82
CA LEU A 104 11.72 -12.36 19.09
C LEU A 104 12.51 -13.45 18.34
N ARG A 105 13.76 -13.17 17.97
CA ARG A 105 14.65 -14.04 17.19
C ARG A 105 16.04 -14.08 17.83
N PRO A 106 16.18 -14.56 19.08
CA PRO A 106 17.49 -14.68 19.73
C PRO A 106 18.40 -15.70 19.04
N ASP A 107 17.83 -16.50 18.13
CA ASP A 107 18.47 -17.51 17.31
C ASP A 107 18.97 -17.00 15.96
N ALA A 108 18.67 -15.75 15.56
CA ALA A 108 19.19 -15.13 14.34
C ALA A 108 20.58 -14.54 14.61
N PRO A 109 21.71 -15.26 14.34
CA PRO A 109 23.04 -14.83 14.77
C PRO A 109 23.73 -13.99 13.67
N GLU A 110 24.64 -13.10 14.10
CA GLU A 110 25.79 -12.42 13.43
C GLU A 110 25.72 -11.93 11.95
N ILE A 111 24.98 -12.55 11.05
CA ILE A 111 24.93 -12.25 9.61
C ILE A 111 23.90 -11.15 9.29
N THR A 112 23.01 -10.82 10.23
CA THR A 112 21.89 -9.87 10.03
C THR A 112 21.96 -8.60 10.86
N TRP A 113 23.11 -8.23 11.46
CA TRP A 113 23.21 -7.01 12.28
C TRP A 113 22.82 -5.74 11.50
N ASP A 114 23.07 -5.72 10.19
CA ASP A 114 22.64 -4.62 9.32
C ASP A 114 21.11 -4.54 9.14
N HIS A 115 20.41 -5.63 9.44
CA HIS A 115 18.95 -5.80 9.30
C HIS A 115 18.20 -5.93 10.65
N ILE A 116 18.93 -5.86 11.78
CA ILE A 116 18.40 -5.74 13.15
C ILE A 116 18.87 -4.39 13.72
N ALA A 117 18.79 -3.34 12.90
CA ALA A 117 19.18 -2.01 13.33
C ALA A 117 18.28 -1.48 14.47
N TYR A 118 18.90 -0.80 15.44
CA TYR A 118 18.20 -0.13 16.55
C TYR A 118 17.59 1.19 16.06
N VAL A 119 16.61 1.08 15.19
CA VAL A 119 15.87 2.22 14.61
C VAL A 119 14.49 2.32 15.25
N PRO A 120 13.93 3.54 15.37
CA PRO A 120 12.54 3.68 15.77
C PRO A 120 11.60 3.13 14.69
N PRO A 121 10.35 2.77 15.05
CA PRO A 121 9.35 2.39 14.06
C PRO A 121 9.12 3.50 13.02
N VAL A 122 9.17 4.77 13.44
CA VAL A 122 9.11 5.96 12.58
C VAL A 122 10.12 6.98 13.10
N SER A 123 10.95 7.54 12.21
CA SER A 123 11.82 8.69 12.52
C SER A 123 11.21 9.96 11.96
N VAL A 124 11.23 11.04 12.73
CA VAL A 124 10.81 12.38 12.31
C VAL A 124 11.99 13.32 12.48
N SER A 125 12.41 13.99 11.41
CA SER A 125 13.51 14.95 11.44
C SER A 125 13.03 16.34 11.02
N VAL A 126 13.43 17.36 11.78
CA VAL A 126 13.05 18.75 11.51
C VAL A 126 14.30 19.53 11.08
N SER A 127 14.31 19.96 9.82
CA SER A 127 15.34 20.83 9.26
C SER A 127 14.88 22.29 9.31
N ARG A 128 15.61 23.22 8.68
CA ARG A 128 15.13 24.60 8.53
C ARG A 128 14.01 24.73 7.48
N ASP A 129 14.04 23.88 6.47
CA ASP A 129 13.25 24.08 5.26
C ASP A 129 12.09 23.09 5.13
N PHE A 130 12.15 21.96 5.86
CA PHE A 130 11.15 20.90 5.81
C PHE A 130 11.17 20.04 7.08
N VAL A 131 10.11 19.26 7.25
CA VAL A 131 10.08 18.08 8.13
C VAL A 131 10.14 16.84 7.25
N SER A 132 10.97 15.86 7.60
CA SER A 132 10.97 14.55 6.97
C SER A 132 10.45 13.47 7.91
N ILE A 133 9.69 12.53 7.36
CA ILE A 133 9.18 11.34 8.05
C ILE A 133 9.78 10.13 7.34
N THR A 134 10.54 9.33 8.07
CA THR A 134 11.36 8.25 7.51
C THR A 134 10.98 6.91 8.11
N LEU A 135 10.82 5.90 7.26
CA LEU A 135 10.66 4.49 7.67
C LEU A 135 11.94 3.72 7.39
N MET A 136 12.49 3.14 8.45
CA MET A 136 13.71 2.32 8.38
C MET A 136 13.43 0.83 8.64
N THR A 137 12.15 0.47 8.86
CA THR A 137 11.70 -0.91 9.06
C THR A 137 10.56 -1.23 8.12
N ASP A 138 10.56 -2.47 7.61
CA ASP A 138 9.53 -2.95 6.70
C ASP A 138 8.29 -3.49 7.44
N VAL A 139 8.24 -3.39 8.77
CA VAL A 139 7.10 -3.85 9.58
C VAL A 139 5.76 -3.27 9.11
N TRP A 140 5.77 -2.03 8.58
CA TRP A 140 4.59 -1.32 8.10
C TRP A 140 4.05 -1.82 6.75
N PHE A 141 4.81 -2.66 6.05
CA PHE A 141 4.45 -3.08 4.71
C PHE A 141 3.72 -4.43 4.74
N PRO A 142 2.70 -4.62 3.87
CA PRO A 142 1.98 -5.88 3.77
C PRO A 142 2.84 -7.01 3.17
N ARG A 143 3.93 -6.66 2.48
CA ARG A 143 4.93 -7.58 1.95
C ARG A 143 6.31 -7.13 2.41
N VAL A 144 7.15 -8.06 2.86
CA VAL A 144 8.47 -7.74 3.44
C VAL A 144 9.57 -8.60 2.80
N ILE A 145 10.81 -8.11 2.78
CA ILE A 145 11.90 -8.81 2.05
C ILE A 145 12.26 -10.15 2.70
N GLY A 146 11.94 -10.35 3.99
CA GLY A 146 12.36 -11.55 4.70
C GLY A 146 13.76 -11.42 5.27
N PHE A 147 14.12 -10.24 5.78
CA PHE A 147 15.47 -9.91 6.27
C PHE A 147 16.06 -10.91 7.28
N LEU A 148 15.20 -11.66 7.98
CA LEU A 148 15.57 -12.61 9.03
C LEU A 148 15.48 -14.09 8.59
N GLU A 149 15.23 -14.34 7.30
CA GLU A 149 15.23 -15.68 6.73
C GLU A 149 16.63 -16.05 6.22
N GLU A 150 17.03 -17.31 6.44
CA GLU A 150 18.34 -17.85 6.06
C GLU A 150 18.51 -17.89 4.53
N GLU A 151 17.43 -18.23 3.83
CA GLU A 151 17.34 -18.18 2.37
C GLU A 151 16.41 -17.03 2.00
N TRP A 152 16.95 -16.00 1.34
CA TRP A 152 16.13 -14.93 0.79
C TRP A 152 15.24 -15.54 -0.30
N PRO A 153 13.91 -15.56 -0.12
CA PRO A 153 13.04 -16.09 -1.14
C PRO A 153 13.18 -15.24 -2.41
N ASP A 154 12.94 -15.84 -3.59
CA ASP A 154 12.88 -15.13 -4.88
C ASP A 154 11.75 -14.06 -4.94
N GLY A 155 11.08 -13.77 -3.82
CA GLY A 155 10.04 -12.75 -3.67
C GLY A 155 9.83 -12.35 -2.21
N MET A 156 8.91 -11.41 -1.98
CA MET A 156 8.61 -10.91 -0.63
C MET A 156 7.74 -11.88 0.17
N LEU A 157 7.87 -11.88 1.49
CA LEU A 157 7.06 -12.63 2.44
C LEU A 157 5.79 -11.85 2.83
N ASP A 158 4.75 -12.56 3.25
CA ASP A 158 3.49 -11.95 3.66
C ASP A 158 3.53 -11.43 5.09
N ASN A 159 3.24 -10.14 5.27
CA ASN A 159 3.13 -9.44 6.54
C ASN A 159 1.77 -8.72 6.67
N SER A 160 0.82 -9.02 5.79
CA SER A 160 -0.46 -8.30 5.67
C SER A 160 -1.27 -8.30 6.97
N GLU A 161 -1.25 -9.41 7.72
CA GLU A 161 -1.95 -9.52 9.01
C GLU A 161 -1.45 -8.49 10.04
N LEU A 162 -0.13 -8.35 10.18
CA LEU A 162 0.47 -7.41 11.13
C LEU A 162 0.33 -5.98 10.63
N ALA A 163 0.63 -5.73 9.36
CA ALA A 163 0.50 -4.41 8.74
C ALA A 163 -0.94 -3.87 8.83
N ALA A 164 -1.96 -4.72 8.64
CA ALA A 164 -3.37 -4.33 8.80
C ALA A 164 -3.71 -3.80 10.21
N CYS A 165 -2.92 -4.14 11.24
CA CYS A 165 -3.16 -3.68 12.61
C CYS A 165 -2.57 -2.29 12.90
N HIS A 166 -1.43 -1.94 12.29
CA HIS A 166 -0.70 -0.71 12.64
C HIS A 166 -0.51 0.27 11.48
N THR A 167 -0.44 -0.18 10.23
CA THR A 167 -0.29 0.70 9.06
C THR A 167 -1.47 1.67 8.85
N PRO A 168 -2.74 1.34 9.18
CA PRO A 168 -3.80 2.35 9.16
C PRO A 168 -3.54 3.53 10.10
N ARG A 169 -2.86 3.30 11.23
CA ARG A 169 -2.46 4.36 12.17
C ARG A 169 -1.36 5.24 11.55
N LEU A 170 -0.37 4.62 10.89
CA LEU A 170 0.65 5.34 10.13
C LEU A 170 0.03 6.20 9.03
N ASN A 171 -0.86 5.66 8.21
CA ASN A 171 -1.48 6.43 7.13
C ASN A 171 -2.35 7.58 7.67
N ALA A 172 -3.08 7.37 8.76
CA ALA A 172 -3.82 8.44 9.43
C ALA A 172 -2.88 9.55 9.93
N PHE A 173 -1.71 9.19 10.46
CA PHE A 173 -0.67 10.13 10.86
C PHE A 173 -0.15 10.92 9.65
N LEU A 174 0.24 10.25 8.57
CA LEU A 174 0.74 10.90 7.35
C LEU A 174 -0.28 11.87 6.75
N HIS A 175 -1.56 11.47 6.68
CA HIS A 175 -2.64 12.35 6.23
C HIS A 175 -2.77 13.60 7.11
N ALA A 176 -2.72 13.47 8.43
CA ALA A 176 -2.81 14.61 9.33
C ALA A 176 -1.62 15.58 9.16
N VAL A 177 -0.41 15.06 8.91
CA VAL A 177 0.76 15.91 8.62
C VAL A 177 0.61 16.60 7.27
N ARG A 178 0.17 15.88 6.23
CA ARG A 178 -0.10 16.45 4.92
C ARG A 178 -1.12 17.58 4.98
N ASP A 179 -2.22 17.37 5.68
CA ASP A 179 -3.30 18.37 5.83
C ASP A 179 -2.83 19.64 6.57
N ALA A 180 -1.75 19.53 7.36
CA ALA A 180 -1.11 20.64 8.07
C ALA A 180 0.05 21.29 7.28
N SER A 181 0.35 20.82 6.08
CA SER A 181 1.47 21.29 5.25
C SER A 181 1.00 22.11 4.05
N ASP A 182 1.84 23.04 3.59
CA ASP A 182 1.66 23.78 2.34
C ASP A 182 2.23 23.02 1.13
N GLU A 183 3.34 22.27 1.33
CA GLU A 183 3.94 21.39 0.32
C GLU A 183 4.15 20.00 0.94
N TRP A 184 3.83 18.97 0.14
CA TRP A 184 3.93 17.55 0.52
C TRP A 184 4.39 16.72 -0.67
N PHE A 185 5.36 15.84 -0.44
CA PHE A 185 5.79 14.85 -1.45
C PHE A 185 6.49 13.66 -0.82
N ASN A 186 6.40 12.51 -1.48
CA ASN A 186 7.20 11.33 -1.19
C ASN A 186 8.49 11.30 -2.04
N ASP A 187 9.63 10.95 -1.44
CA ASP A 187 10.91 10.78 -2.13
C ASP A 187 11.54 9.42 -1.74
N SER A 188 10.81 8.33 -2.03
CA SER A 188 11.27 6.97 -1.72
C SER A 188 12.20 6.41 -2.81
N ALA A 189 13.19 7.20 -3.24
CA ALA A 189 14.05 6.90 -4.38
C ALA A 189 15.34 6.10 -4.04
N ASP A 190 15.54 5.72 -2.78
CA ASP A 190 16.71 4.92 -2.38
C ASP A 190 16.65 3.48 -2.92
N ASP A 191 17.82 2.89 -3.19
CA ASP A 191 17.94 1.51 -3.71
C ASP A 191 17.20 0.46 -2.85
N PHE A 192 17.11 0.68 -1.53
CA PHE A 192 16.32 -0.15 -0.62
C PHE A 192 14.81 0.09 -0.75
N GLY A 193 14.39 1.34 -0.95
CA GLY A 193 13.00 1.73 -1.18
C GLY A 193 12.44 1.23 -2.50
N ALA A 194 13.28 0.97 -3.50
CA ALA A 194 12.85 0.47 -4.82
C ALA A 194 12.03 -0.83 -4.75
N ARG A 195 12.27 -1.70 -3.75
CA ARG A 195 11.48 -2.93 -3.52
C ARG A 195 10.09 -2.66 -2.95
N TYR A 196 9.90 -1.51 -2.33
CA TYR A 196 8.66 -1.08 -1.69
C TYR A 196 7.92 -0.02 -2.51
N ALA A 197 8.51 0.50 -3.58
CA ALA A 197 8.00 1.63 -4.37
C ALA A 197 6.55 1.45 -4.81
N ASP A 198 6.13 0.23 -5.22
CA ASP A 198 4.75 -0.03 -5.64
C ASP A 198 3.73 -0.04 -4.47
N MET A 199 4.21 -0.09 -3.23
CA MET A 199 3.39 -0.03 -2.01
C MET A 199 3.43 1.34 -1.34
N VAL A 200 4.18 2.31 -1.86
CA VAL A 200 4.31 3.65 -1.29
C VAL A 200 3.68 4.67 -2.22
N SER A 201 2.92 5.60 -1.66
CA SER A 201 2.40 6.77 -2.37
C SER A 201 2.50 8.03 -1.51
N ASP A 202 2.09 9.17 -2.07
CA ASP A 202 1.92 10.40 -1.30
C ASP A 202 0.86 10.26 -0.19
N ASP A 203 -0.05 9.29 -0.26
CA ASP A 203 -1.08 9.02 0.75
C ASP A 203 -0.59 8.08 1.88
N GLY A 204 0.62 7.53 1.74
CA GLY A 204 1.22 6.63 2.74
C GLY A 204 1.54 5.25 2.16
N ILE A 205 1.37 4.21 2.98
CA ILE A 205 1.59 2.84 2.54
C ILE A 205 0.27 2.26 2.06
N TRP A 206 0.27 1.82 0.81
CA TRP A 206 -0.82 1.04 0.26
C TRP A 206 -0.87 -0.31 0.97
N LEU A 207 -1.89 -0.48 1.81
CA LEU A 207 -2.33 -1.79 2.21
C LEU A 207 -3.23 -2.31 1.09
N PRO A 208 -2.92 -3.44 0.44
CA PRO A 208 -4.00 -4.20 -0.17
C PRO A 208 -5.03 -4.36 0.95
N ALA A 209 -6.26 -3.89 0.73
CA ALA A 209 -7.35 -4.09 1.67
C ALA A 209 -7.24 -5.55 2.09
N ALA A 210 -6.95 -5.79 3.37
CA ALA A 210 -6.30 -7.01 3.81
C ALA A 210 -6.84 -8.17 3.00
N ALA A 211 -5.99 -8.76 2.15
CA ALA A 211 -6.33 -9.96 1.40
C ALA A 211 -6.45 -11.14 2.37
N ALA A 212 -7.05 -10.94 3.55
CA ALA A 212 -7.48 -11.96 4.46
C ALA A 212 -8.32 -13.00 3.73
N ASP A 213 -9.02 -12.60 2.65
CA ASP A 213 -9.83 -13.49 1.83
C ASP A 213 -9.38 -13.62 0.35
N GLY A 214 -8.28 -12.97 -0.07
CA GLY A 214 -7.88 -12.95 -1.48
C GLY A 214 -8.86 -12.18 -2.38
N PRO A 215 -8.83 -12.36 -3.72
CA PRO A 215 -9.92 -11.89 -4.58
C PRO A 215 -11.24 -12.43 -4.02
N PRO A 216 -12.34 -11.65 -4.09
CA PRO A 216 -13.63 -12.04 -3.51
C PRO A 216 -13.99 -13.43 -4.01
N THR A 217 -14.26 -14.35 -3.09
CA THR A 217 -14.63 -15.73 -3.45
C THR A 217 -16.04 -15.80 -4.02
N ASP A 218 -16.90 -14.84 -3.68
CA ASP A 218 -18.23 -14.65 -4.25
C ASP A 218 -18.20 -13.58 -5.37
N VAL A 219 -17.59 -13.96 -6.50
CA VAL A 219 -17.38 -13.07 -7.66
C VAL A 219 -18.71 -12.74 -8.34
N SER A 220 -18.96 -11.45 -8.52
CA SER A 220 -20.09 -10.89 -9.27
C SER A 220 -19.70 -10.54 -10.71
N ILE A 221 -18.51 -9.96 -10.89
CA ILE A 221 -17.95 -9.60 -12.20
C ILE A 221 -16.45 -9.95 -12.20
N PHE A 222 -16.01 -10.69 -13.22
CA PHE A 222 -14.60 -10.75 -13.59
C PHE A 222 -14.41 -10.11 -14.96
N PHE A 223 -13.44 -9.20 -15.07
CA PHE A 223 -13.11 -8.50 -16.30
C PHE A 223 -11.60 -8.47 -16.48
N ALA A 224 -11.09 -9.06 -17.56
CA ALA A 224 -9.68 -8.94 -17.92
C ALA A 224 -9.54 -8.35 -19.31
N VAL A 225 -8.49 -7.56 -19.54
CA VAL A 225 -8.20 -7.04 -20.87
C VAL A 225 -6.70 -6.94 -21.12
N GLY A 226 -6.30 -7.36 -22.32
CA GLY A 226 -4.90 -7.42 -22.73
C GLY A 226 -4.21 -8.73 -22.40
N ASP A 227 -2.93 -8.82 -22.76
CA ASP A 227 -2.09 -10.00 -22.61
C ASP A 227 -0.65 -9.55 -22.32
N GLU A 228 -0.11 -9.92 -21.16
CA GLU A 228 1.23 -9.53 -20.72
C GLU A 228 2.36 -10.11 -21.59
N ARG A 229 2.04 -11.10 -22.45
CA ARG A 229 2.97 -11.79 -23.34
C ARG A 229 2.83 -11.34 -24.78
N SER A 230 1.85 -10.51 -25.09
CA SER A 230 1.56 -10.08 -26.46
C SER A 230 2.46 -8.90 -26.86
N PRO A 231 3.32 -9.04 -27.88
CA PRO A 231 4.17 -7.93 -28.34
C PRO A 231 3.37 -6.73 -28.87
N SER A 232 2.10 -6.95 -29.26
CA SER A 232 1.19 -5.90 -29.73
C SER A 232 0.45 -5.18 -28.60
N ASP A 233 0.63 -5.59 -27.34
CA ASP A 233 -0.01 -4.98 -26.17
C ASP A 233 1.04 -4.47 -25.16
N PRO A 234 1.68 -3.32 -25.42
CA PRO A 234 2.74 -2.79 -24.55
C PRO A 234 2.24 -2.39 -23.15
N TRP A 235 0.93 -2.35 -22.94
CA TRP A 235 0.32 -1.98 -21.65
C TRP A 235 0.11 -3.19 -20.72
N GLY A 236 0.38 -4.40 -21.19
CA GLY A 236 0.23 -5.63 -20.41
C GLY A 236 -1.24 -6.05 -20.23
N ARG A 237 -1.51 -6.78 -19.15
CA ARG A 237 -2.84 -7.30 -18.82
C ARG A 237 -3.37 -6.66 -17.56
N ILE A 238 -4.62 -6.22 -17.56
CA ILE A 238 -5.35 -5.98 -16.32
C ILE A 238 -6.38 -7.07 -16.06
N ALA A 239 -6.63 -7.36 -14.79
CA ALA A 239 -7.69 -8.24 -14.32
C ALA A 239 -8.40 -7.59 -13.13
N LEU A 240 -9.67 -7.27 -13.32
CA LEU A 240 -10.56 -6.66 -12.34
C LEU A 240 -11.56 -7.72 -11.86
N THR A 241 -11.55 -8.00 -10.56
CA THR A 241 -12.49 -8.90 -9.89
C THR A 241 -13.35 -8.09 -8.93
N ILE A 242 -14.67 -8.20 -9.04
CA ILE A 242 -15.62 -7.49 -8.18
C ILE A 242 -16.54 -8.51 -7.51
N GLY A 243 -16.59 -8.49 -6.19
CA GLY A 243 -17.44 -9.34 -5.36
C GLY A 243 -18.88 -8.83 -5.26
N LYS A 244 -19.80 -9.68 -4.81
CA LYS A 244 -21.22 -9.30 -4.63
C LYS A 244 -21.44 -8.21 -3.59
N ASP A 245 -20.54 -8.10 -2.63
CA ASP A 245 -20.55 -7.05 -1.60
C ASP A 245 -19.95 -5.73 -2.11
N GLY A 246 -19.50 -5.70 -3.36
CA GLY A 246 -18.85 -4.57 -4.00
C GLY A 246 -17.37 -4.42 -3.69
N VAL A 247 -16.73 -5.32 -2.96
CA VAL A 247 -15.26 -5.32 -2.84
C VAL A 247 -14.66 -5.61 -4.21
N ALA A 248 -13.72 -4.77 -4.63
CA ALA A 248 -13.06 -4.90 -5.93
C ALA A 248 -11.55 -5.03 -5.78
N TYR A 249 -10.95 -5.82 -6.67
CA TYR A 249 -9.52 -6.02 -6.80
C TYR A 249 -9.12 -5.84 -8.26
N LEU A 250 -8.12 -5.02 -8.51
CA LEU A 250 -7.51 -4.83 -9.82
C LEU A 250 -6.08 -5.32 -9.75
N GLU A 251 -5.72 -6.21 -10.66
CA GLU A 251 -4.37 -6.66 -10.91
C GLU A 251 -3.90 -6.10 -12.25
N HIS A 252 -2.64 -5.67 -12.33
CA HIS A 252 -1.97 -5.26 -13.56
C HIS A 252 -0.65 -5.99 -13.69
N LEU A 253 -0.49 -6.72 -14.78
CA LEU A 253 0.69 -7.49 -15.14
C LEU A 253 1.38 -6.83 -16.34
N MET A 254 2.60 -6.37 -16.18
CA MET A 254 3.38 -5.74 -17.25
C MET A 254 4.84 -6.20 -17.22
N GLY A 255 5.27 -7.00 -18.19
CA GLY A 255 6.70 -7.33 -18.35
C GLY A 255 7.34 -8.03 -17.14
N GLY A 256 6.55 -8.77 -16.35
CA GLY A 256 6.99 -9.41 -15.11
C GLY A 256 6.76 -8.56 -13.86
N ASP A 257 6.45 -7.26 -14.01
CA ASP A 257 5.93 -6.43 -12.94
C ASP A 257 4.46 -6.78 -12.66
N ARG A 258 4.09 -6.78 -11.38
CA ARG A 258 2.73 -7.10 -10.91
C ARG A 258 2.31 -6.06 -9.88
N ARG A 259 1.29 -5.29 -10.24
CA ARG A 259 0.68 -4.29 -9.36
C ARG A 259 -0.73 -4.69 -9.02
N MET A 260 -1.17 -4.32 -7.83
CA MET A 260 -2.50 -4.62 -7.34
C MET A 260 -3.11 -3.37 -6.72
N TRP A 261 -4.42 -3.23 -6.86
CA TRP A 261 -5.23 -2.21 -6.21
C TRP A 261 -6.50 -2.86 -5.68
N SER A 262 -7.08 -2.26 -4.65
CA SER A 262 -8.32 -2.73 -4.04
C SER A 262 -9.20 -1.55 -3.68
N GLY A 263 -10.51 -1.74 -3.69
CA GLY A 263 -11.46 -0.68 -3.36
C GLY A 263 -12.87 -1.22 -3.36
N ARG A 264 -13.85 -0.35 -3.60
CA ARG A 264 -15.26 -0.75 -3.62
C ARG A 264 -15.98 -0.14 -4.80
N MET A 265 -16.85 -0.93 -5.42
CA MET A 265 -17.85 -0.49 -6.38
C MET A 265 -19.21 -0.46 -5.69
N ASP A 266 -20.02 0.57 -5.97
CA ASP A 266 -21.40 0.62 -5.50
C ASP A 266 -22.18 -0.59 -6.05
N PRO A 267 -22.91 -1.37 -5.22
CA PRO A 267 -23.76 -2.46 -5.70
C PRO A 267 -24.72 -2.07 -6.83
N ALA A 268 -25.23 -0.84 -6.86
CA ALA A 268 -26.08 -0.36 -7.95
C ALA A 268 -25.32 -0.28 -9.29
N GLN A 269 -24.04 0.11 -9.26
CA GLN A 269 -23.18 0.18 -10.45
C GLN A 269 -22.85 -1.22 -10.97
N ILE A 270 -22.69 -2.21 -10.08
CA ILE A 270 -22.49 -3.62 -10.46
C ILE A 270 -23.70 -4.13 -11.26
N GLU A 271 -24.91 -3.89 -10.76
CA GLU A 271 -26.15 -4.31 -11.44
C GLU A 271 -26.37 -3.57 -12.76
N GLU A 272 -25.98 -2.30 -12.84
CA GLU A 272 -25.98 -1.53 -14.09
C GLU A 272 -25.04 -2.16 -15.13
N ILE A 273 -23.79 -2.47 -14.77
CA ILE A 273 -22.83 -3.11 -15.68
C ILE A 273 -23.35 -4.46 -16.18
N LYS A 274 -23.93 -5.29 -15.30
CA LYS A 274 -24.57 -6.55 -15.70
C LYS A 274 -25.69 -6.32 -16.70
N ALA A 275 -26.56 -5.34 -16.46
CA ALA A 275 -27.67 -5.01 -17.36
C ALA A 275 -27.17 -4.53 -18.73
N LEU A 276 -26.09 -3.74 -18.78
CA LEU A 276 -25.44 -3.31 -20.01
C LEU A 276 -24.89 -4.50 -20.81
N ALA A 277 -24.20 -5.44 -20.16
CA ALA A 277 -23.68 -6.64 -20.79
C ALA A 277 -24.80 -7.55 -21.34
N VAL A 278 -25.87 -7.79 -20.58
CA VAL A 278 -27.05 -8.54 -21.03
C VAL A 278 -27.68 -7.88 -22.26
N ARG A 279 -27.81 -6.55 -22.26
CA ARG A 279 -28.30 -5.79 -23.43
C ARG A 279 -27.39 -5.94 -24.65
N GLY A 280 -26.09 -6.14 -24.46
CA GLY A 280 -25.12 -6.44 -25.51
C GLY A 280 -25.25 -7.86 -26.09
N GLY A 281 -26.01 -8.74 -25.44
CA GLY A 281 -26.23 -10.13 -25.88
C GLY A 281 -25.44 -11.17 -25.07
N PHE A 282 -24.90 -10.80 -23.90
CA PHE A 282 -24.14 -11.71 -23.05
C PHE A 282 -24.95 -12.99 -22.76
N PRO A 283 -24.33 -14.19 -22.79
CA PRO A 283 -22.88 -14.46 -22.90
C PRO A 283 -22.37 -14.62 -24.34
N TRP A 284 -23.20 -14.36 -25.35
CA TRP A 284 -22.86 -14.67 -26.73
C TRP A 284 -22.30 -13.43 -27.44
N PRO A 285 -21.13 -13.53 -28.08
CA PRO A 285 -20.70 -12.50 -29.00
C PRO A 285 -21.69 -12.44 -30.20
N PRO A 286 -21.82 -11.29 -30.86
CA PRO A 286 -22.59 -11.20 -32.11
C PRO A 286 -22.06 -12.23 -33.12
N GLN A 287 -22.97 -12.89 -33.85
CA GLN A 287 -22.57 -13.90 -34.83
C GLN A 287 -21.67 -13.31 -35.92
N GLY A 288 -20.64 -14.07 -36.32
CA GLY A 288 -19.72 -13.69 -37.39
C GLY A 288 -18.54 -12.81 -36.96
N VAL A 289 -18.42 -12.51 -35.67
CA VAL A 289 -17.27 -11.82 -35.10
C VAL A 289 -16.20 -12.85 -34.76
N MET A 290 -15.12 -12.89 -35.54
CA MET A 290 -13.90 -13.62 -35.21
C MET A 290 -12.84 -12.61 -34.77
N PRO A 291 -12.17 -12.80 -33.61
CA PRO A 291 -11.08 -11.91 -33.20
C PRO A 291 -10.03 -11.86 -34.30
N VAL A 292 -9.73 -10.65 -34.78
CA VAL A 292 -8.63 -10.45 -35.72
C VAL A 292 -7.33 -10.74 -34.97
N MET A 293 -6.41 -11.52 -35.56
CA MET A 293 -5.09 -11.73 -34.94
C MET A 293 -4.43 -10.39 -34.60
N GLY A 294 -3.91 -10.28 -33.38
CA GLY A 294 -3.28 -9.04 -32.87
C GLY A 294 -4.27 -7.99 -32.37
N SER A 295 -5.57 -8.25 -32.37
CA SER A 295 -6.53 -7.39 -31.67
C SER A 295 -6.41 -7.55 -30.16
N ILE A 296 -6.64 -6.46 -29.43
CA ILE A 296 -6.77 -6.50 -27.98
C ILE A 296 -8.11 -7.16 -27.65
N VAL A 297 -8.03 -8.23 -26.87
CA VAL A 297 -9.18 -9.00 -26.41
C VAL A 297 -9.47 -8.68 -24.94
N PHE A 298 -10.75 -8.64 -24.60
CA PHE A 298 -11.21 -8.67 -23.22
C PHE A 298 -11.94 -9.99 -22.94
N GLU A 299 -11.92 -10.36 -21.67
CA GLU A 299 -12.66 -11.46 -21.07
C GLU A 299 -13.63 -10.86 -20.04
N LEU A 300 -14.89 -11.29 -20.08
CA LEU A 300 -15.92 -10.90 -19.13
C LEU A 300 -16.65 -12.14 -18.64
N GLU A 301 -16.70 -12.33 -17.33
CA GLU A 301 -17.50 -13.37 -16.69
C GLU A 301 -18.50 -12.76 -15.72
N LEU A 302 -19.73 -13.25 -15.76
CA LEU A 302 -20.82 -12.84 -14.87
C LEU A 302 -21.37 -14.11 -14.19
N PRO A 303 -20.73 -14.62 -13.12
CA PRO A 303 -21.02 -15.95 -12.56
C PRO A 303 -22.48 -16.17 -12.12
N GLU A 304 -23.21 -15.09 -11.81
CA GLU A 304 -24.62 -15.14 -11.39
C GLU A 304 -25.62 -15.33 -12.54
N LEU A 305 -25.20 -15.04 -13.78
CA LEU A 305 -26.06 -15.11 -14.97
C LEU A 305 -25.81 -16.44 -15.70
N ASP A 306 -26.37 -17.52 -15.15
CA ASP A 306 -26.58 -18.82 -15.82
C ASP A 306 -25.29 -19.58 -16.24
N ASP A 307 -24.95 -20.67 -15.53
CA ASP A 307 -23.84 -21.60 -15.82
C ASP A 307 -22.42 -20.97 -15.99
N SER A 308 -22.10 -19.86 -15.30
CA SER A 308 -20.75 -19.27 -15.27
C SER A 308 -20.12 -19.11 -16.65
N ARG A 309 -20.84 -18.50 -17.58
CA ARG A 309 -20.36 -18.36 -18.96
C ARG A 309 -19.39 -17.18 -19.06
N SER A 310 -18.30 -17.37 -19.79
CA SER A 310 -17.34 -16.32 -20.13
C SER A 310 -17.58 -15.82 -21.55
N LEU A 311 -17.45 -14.51 -21.74
CA LEU A 311 -17.41 -13.86 -23.04
C LEU A 311 -15.98 -13.42 -23.31
N MET A 312 -15.45 -13.80 -24.48
CA MET A 312 -14.17 -13.33 -24.97
C MET A 312 -14.37 -12.64 -26.31
N MET A 313 -13.95 -11.38 -26.43
CA MET A 313 -14.24 -10.54 -27.60
C MET A 313 -13.18 -9.44 -27.76
N SER A 314 -12.93 -8.98 -28.99
CA SER A 314 -12.01 -7.85 -29.18
C SER A 314 -12.63 -6.54 -28.72
N LEU A 315 -11.83 -5.62 -28.18
CA LEU A 315 -12.32 -4.28 -27.79
C LEU A 315 -12.94 -3.53 -28.98
N ARG A 316 -12.37 -3.73 -30.18
CA ARG A 316 -12.88 -3.13 -31.42
C ARG A 316 -14.30 -3.61 -31.72
N ASP A 317 -14.55 -4.90 -31.60
CA ASP A 317 -15.88 -5.44 -31.87
C ASP A 317 -16.86 -5.02 -30.77
N ALA A 318 -16.39 -4.95 -29.51
CA ALA A 318 -17.20 -4.49 -28.37
C ALA A 318 -17.71 -3.07 -28.59
N ALA A 319 -16.86 -2.19 -29.11
CA ALA A 319 -17.18 -0.81 -29.42
C ALA A 319 -18.31 -0.66 -30.47
N ALA A 320 -18.55 -1.69 -31.29
CA ALA A 320 -19.63 -1.72 -32.27
C ALA A 320 -20.98 -2.21 -31.69
N VAL A 321 -21.03 -2.63 -30.44
CA VAL A 321 -22.23 -3.12 -29.75
C VAL A 321 -22.50 -2.26 -28.52
N ASP A 322 -23.54 -1.42 -28.55
CA ASP A 322 -23.79 -0.41 -27.52
C ASP A 322 -23.76 -0.95 -26.07
N GLY A 323 -24.34 -2.11 -25.81
CA GLY A 323 -24.30 -2.75 -24.48
C GLY A 323 -22.90 -3.15 -24.01
N TYR A 324 -22.09 -3.74 -24.90
CA TYR A 324 -20.72 -4.14 -24.55
C TYR A 324 -19.78 -2.94 -24.46
N ARG A 325 -19.90 -1.96 -25.38
CA ARG A 325 -19.12 -0.72 -25.31
C ARG A 325 -19.29 -0.05 -23.95
N GLU A 326 -20.53 0.18 -23.53
CA GLU A 326 -20.82 0.87 -22.27
C GLU A 326 -20.36 0.08 -21.04
N ALA A 327 -20.55 -1.25 -21.03
CA ALA A 327 -20.08 -2.10 -19.94
C ALA A 327 -18.53 -2.07 -19.81
N VAL A 328 -17.83 -2.22 -20.94
CA VAL A 328 -16.36 -2.19 -20.97
C VAL A 328 -15.82 -0.81 -20.58
N ASP A 329 -16.42 0.27 -21.07
CA ASP A 329 -16.03 1.64 -20.72
C ASP A 329 -16.18 1.90 -19.21
N ALA A 330 -17.29 1.44 -18.61
CA ALA A 330 -17.52 1.55 -17.17
C ALA A 330 -16.48 0.77 -16.35
N LEU A 331 -16.19 -0.48 -16.73
CA LEU A 331 -15.19 -1.32 -16.06
C LEU A 331 -13.77 -0.75 -16.19
N GLN A 332 -13.39 -0.24 -17.37
CA GLN A 332 -12.10 0.41 -17.55
C GLN A 332 -12.02 1.75 -16.81
N ALA A 333 -13.11 2.54 -16.75
CA ALA A 333 -13.15 3.76 -15.97
C ALA A 333 -12.95 3.49 -14.49
N PHE A 334 -13.63 2.47 -13.96
CA PHE A 334 -13.44 2.04 -12.58
C PHE A 334 -12.02 1.50 -12.33
N ALA A 335 -11.44 0.72 -13.25
CA ALA A 335 -10.04 0.28 -13.11
C ALA A 335 -9.06 1.46 -13.08
N ARG A 336 -9.29 2.51 -13.88
CA ARG A 336 -8.49 3.75 -13.83
C ARG A 336 -8.68 4.50 -12.51
N GLU A 337 -9.90 4.62 -12.01
CA GLU A 337 -10.18 5.23 -10.71
C GLU A 337 -9.49 4.47 -9.58
N LEU A 338 -9.64 3.14 -9.57
CA LEU A 338 -9.08 2.26 -8.55
C LEU A 338 -7.54 2.29 -8.50
N SER A 339 -6.92 2.53 -9.64
CA SER A 339 -5.47 2.67 -9.77
C SER A 339 -4.98 4.11 -9.61
N GLU A 340 -5.85 5.06 -9.23
CA GLU A 340 -5.54 6.49 -9.13
C GLU A 340 -4.92 7.06 -10.41
N GLY A 341 -5.32 6.50 -11.56
CA GLY A 341 -4.79 6.86 -12.87
C GLY A 341 -3.36 6.35 -13.15
N ARG A 342 -2.77 5.52 -12.29
CA ARG A 342 -1.49 4.83 -12.55
C ARG A 342 -1.62 3.81 -13.68
N TYR A 343 -2.79 3.20 -13.84
CA TYR A 343 -3.13 2.47 -15.06
C TYR A 343 -3.66 3.45 -16.10
N GLN A 344 -2.93 3.62 -17.20
CA GLN A 344 -3.40 4.32 -18.38
C GLN A 344 -3.22 3.43 -19.61
N ARG A 345 -4.32 2.86 -20.09
CA ARG A 345 -4.35 2.36 -21.46
C ARG A 345 -4.52 3.56 -22.39
N GLY A 346 -3.63 3.72 -23.36
CA GLY A 346 -3.78 4.79 -24.36
C GLY A 346 -5.16 4.71 -25.02
N ALA A 347 -5.87 5.84 -25.09
CA ALA A 347 -7.11 5.91 -25.87
C ALA A 347 -6.78 5.55 -27.33
N THR A 348 -7.38 4.47 -27.83
CA THR A 348 -7.19 3.99 -29.21
C THR A 348 -8.42 4.25 -30.05
#